data_AF-A0A9D1P1P1-F1
#
_entry.id   AF-A0A9D1P1P1-F1
#
_cell.length_a   1.000
_cell.length_b   1.000
_cell.length_c   1.000
_cell.angle_alpha   90.00
_cell.angle_beta   90.00
_cell.angle_gamma   90.00
#
_symmetry.space_group_name_H-M   'P 1'
#
loop_
_entity.id
_entity.type
_entity.pdbx_description
1 polymer ?
#
loop_
_entity_poly.entity_id
_entity_poly.type
_entity_poly.pdbx_seq_one_letter_code
_entity_poly.pdbx_strand_id
1 'polypeptide(L)'
;MGGKFMGRDIAQLHPRLQNAVRQLQKLCAREGLTLGIGECFRSVAEQDALYAQGRTAPGSIVTNAPGRSYSSQHQWGIAFDFFKNVSGHAYDDDGFFSRVGALGKSLGLGWGGDWKDFPDRPHLYLPDWGSTPALLKQRYGTFERFRASWNAGEGDEKPGAFSGSPLIRDGQIHLNNYVNAGLETDGFRGSATKKAGVKAVQQAMNMDYGAGLAVDGIWGSRSENALKGHYVEHGENQELVRTVQILLLLRDTDPGGVDGSFGDGMLAAVKKYQSVAGLMVDGVAGYNTIRSLAEV
;
A
#
# COMPACT_ATOMS: atom_id res chain seq x y z
N MET A 1 38.00 -6.94 -0.26
CA MET A 1 37.66 -5.77 -1.08
C MET A 1 36.15 -5.74 -1.23
N GLY A 2 35.48 -4.79 -0.56
CA GLY A 2 34.03 -4.69 -0.55
C GLY A 2 33.51 -4.07 -1.84
N GLY A 3 32.91 -4.90 -2.71
CA GLY A 3 32.12 -4.42 -3.83
C GLY A 3 30.88 -3.72 -3.28
N LYS A 4 30.81 -2.41 -3.46
CA LYS A 4 29.63 -1.59 -3.18
C LYS A 4 28.52 -2.09 -4.11
N PHE A 5 27.62 -2.95 -3.62
CA PHE A 5 26.44 -3.36 -4.39
C PHE A 5 25.56 -2.12 -4.58
N MET A 6 25.71 -1.45 -5.73
CA MET A 6 25.11 -0.14 -6.04
C MET A 6 23.58 -0.15 -6.09
N GLY A 7 22.94 -1.32 -6.11
CA GLY A 7 21.48 -1.46 -6.17
C GLY A 7 20.75 -1.61 -4.83
N ARG A 8 21.37 -1.46 -3.65
CA ARG A 8 20.70 -1.72 -2.34
C ARG A 8 20.15 -0.48 -1.63
N ASP A 9 20.24 0.68 -2.28
CA ASP A 9 19.95 1.94 -1.61
C ASP A 9 18.43 2.21 -1.53
N ILE A 10 17.86 1.87 -0.39
CA ILE A 10 16.45 2.11 -0.07
C ILE A 10 16.10 3.60 -0.18
N ALA A 11 17.03 4.53 0.05
CA ALA A 11 16.75 5.96 0.02
C ALA A 11 16.39 6.48 -1.40
N GLN A 12 16.68 5.69 -2.43
CA GLN A 12 16.32 6.00 -3.82
C GLN A 12 14.96 5.45 -4.23
N LEU A 13 14.31 4.65 -3.38
CA LEU A 13 12.95 4.18 -3.60
C LEU A 13 11.93 5.28 -3.32
N HIS A 14 10.72 5.11 -3.87
CA HIS A 14 9.58 5.94 -3.54
C HIS A 14 9.35 5.97 -2.00
N PRO A 15 9.06 7.13 -1.37
CA PRO A 15 8.95 7.24 0.10
C PRO A 15 8.02 6.21 0.76
N ARG A 16 6.86 5.93 0.14
CA ARG A 16 5.94 4.85 0.58
C ARG A 16 6.62 3.47 0.60
N LEU A 17 7.40 3.14 -0.42
CA LEU A 17 8.11 1.87 -0.49
C LEU A 17 9.23 1.79 0.53
N GLN A 18 9.93 2.88 0.82
CA GLN A 18 10.90 2.93 1.91
C GLN A 18 10.24 2.58 3.27
N ASN A 19 9.04 3.11 3.51
CA ASN A 19 8.29 2.82 4.72
C ASN A 19 7.84 1.36 4.78
N ALA A 20 7.32 0.83 3.67
CA ALA A 20 6.93 -0.56 3.56
C ALA A 20 8.11 -1.52 3.80
N VAL A 21 9.30 -1.22 3.27
CA VAL A 21 10.52 -2.02 3.54
C VAL A 21 10.84 -2.06 5.04
N ARG A 22 10.78 -0.92 5.73
CA ARG A 22 11.01 -0.87 7.20
C ARG A 22 9.99 -1.68 7.98
N GLN A 23 8.72 -1.64 7.57
CA GLN A 23 7.66 -2.42 8.21
C GLN A 23 7.82 -3.92 7.92
N LEU A 24 8.17 -4.29 6.70
CA LEU A 24 8.41 -5.67 6.28
C LEU A 24 9.57 -6.29 7.06
N GLN A 25 10.66 -5.55 7.26
CA GLN A 25 11.77 -5.98 8.10
C GLN A 25 11.33 -6.30 9.53
N LYS A 26 10.47 -5.47 10.13
CA LYS A 26 9.91 -5.72 11.48
C LYS A 26 9.03 -6.96 11.51
N LEU A 27 8.17 -7.16 10.52
CA LEU A 27 7.30 -8.33 10.41
C LEU A 27 8.12 -9.62 10.23
N CYS A 28 9.10 -9.60 9.32
CA CYS A 28 9.98 -10.74 9.09
C CYS A 28 10.78 -11.10 10.35
N ALA A 29 11.31 -10.10 11.06
CA ALA A 29 12.03 -10.34 12.32
C ALA A 29 11.15 -10.99 13.40
N ARG A 30 9.87 -10.60 13.51
CA ARG A 30 8.91 -11.23 14.45
C ARG A 30 8.65 -12.69 14.14
N GLU A 31 8.77 -13.08 12.88
CA GLU A 31 8.56 -14.45 12.42
C GLU A 31 9.86 -15.27 12.28
N GLY A 32 11.01 -14.71 12.70
CA GLY A 32 12.30 -15.36 12.55
C GLY A 32 12.79 -15.48 11.10
N LEU A 33 12.20 -14.73 10.17
CA LEU A 33 12.61 -14.70 8.76
C LEU A 33 13.80 -13.76 8.59
N THR A 34 14.96 -14.31 8.24
CA THR A 34 16.19 -13.56 8.00
C THR A 34 16.13 -12.83 6.65
N LEU A 35 15.44 -11.69 6.59
CA LEU A 35 15.26 -10.90 5.38
C LEU A 35 16.52 -10.09 5.02
N GLY A 36 16.98 -10.22 3.77
CA GLY A 36 17.94 -9.34 3.13
C GLY A 36 17.30 -8.52 2.02
N ILE A 37 17.73 -7.25 1.86
CA ILE A 37 17.31 -6.39 0.75
C ILE A 37 18.36 -6.47 -0.36
N GLY A 38 17.90 -6.93 -1.53
CA GLY A 38 18.66 -7.07 -2.76
C GLY A 38 18.58 -5.80 -3.59
N GLU A 39 18.06 -5.90 -4.81
CA GLU A 39 18.00 -4.75 -5.74
C GLU A 39 16.89 -3.76 -5.34
N CYS A 40 17.07 -2.48 -5.61
CA CYS A 40 16.18 -1.37 -5.27
C CYS A 40 16.03 -0.48 -6.52
N PHE A 41 16.45 0.79 -6.47
CA PHE A 41 16.51 1.61 -7.67
C PHE A 41 17.65 1.18 -8.59
N ARG A 42 17.39 1.17 -9.90
CA ARG A 42 18.37 0.90 -10.95
C ARG A 42 18.32 1.99 -12.01
N SER A 43 19.41 2.71 -12.21
CA SER A 43 19.49 3.75 -13.25
C SER A 43 19.44 3.17 -14.67
N VAL A 44 19.23 4.05 -15.66
CA VAL A 44 19.30 3.68 -17.09
C VAL A 44 20.65 3.06 -17.44
N ALA A 45 21.76 3.64 -16.98
CA ALA A 45 23.10 3.15 -17.27
C ALA A 45 23.34 1.75 -16.68
N GLU A 46 22.87 1.52 -15.46
CA GLU A 46 22.97 0.21 -14.80
C GLU A 46 22.10 -0.85 -15.51
N GLN A 47 20.88 -0.48 -15.91
CA GLN A 47 20.01 -1.38 -16.68
C GLN A 47 20.59 -1.69 -18.06
N ASP A 48 21.17 -0.71 -18.75
CA ASP A 48 21.87 -0.93 -20.04
C ASP A 48 23.08 -1.87 -19.87
N ALA A 49 23.81 -1.76 -18.75
CA ALA A 49 24.91 -2.67 -18.44
C ALA A 49 24.43 -4.12 -18.20
N LEU A 50 23.29 -4.31 -17.51
CA LEU A 50 22.68 -5.64 -17.38
C LEU A 50 22.15 -6.17 -18.72
N TYR A 51 21.56 -5.30 -19.55
CA TYR A 51 21.09 -5.67 -20.88
C TYR A 51 22.23 -6.11 -21.79
N ALA A 52 23.43 -5.53 -21.64
CA ALA A 52 24.62 -5.91 -22.40
C ALA A 52 25.14 -7.32 -22.06
N GLN A 53 24.88 -7.86 -20.86
CA GLN A 53 25.35 -9.21 -20.46
C GLN A 53 24.78 -10.29 -21.38
N GLY A 54 25.65 -11.18 -21.85
CA GLY A 54 25.31 -12.24 -22.81
C GLY A 54 25.03 -11.73 -24.23
N ARG A 55 25.19 -10.42 -24.49
CA ARG A 55 25.01 -9.79 -25.81
C ARG A 55 26.28 -9.12 -26.29
N THR A 56 26.70 -8.05 -25.61
CA THR A 56 27.91 -7.26 -25.92
C THR A 56 28.91 -7.26 -24.76
N ALA A 57 28.57 -7.87 -23.63
CA ALA A 57 29.42 -8.10 -22.46
C ALA A 57 29.31 -9.56 -22.00
N PRO A 58 30.36 -10.13 -21.35
CA PRO A 58 30.32 -11.49 -20.83
C PRO A 58 29.30 -11.65 -19.67
N GLY A 59 28.76 -12.86 -19.51
CA GLY A 59 27.78 -13.20 -18.47
C GLY A 59 26.49 -13.79 -19.04
N SER A 60 25.60 -14.27 -18.17
CA SER A 60 24.27 -14.75 -18.57
C SER A 60 23.33 -13.58 -18.86
N ILE A 61 22.38 -13.78 -19.78
CA ILE A 61 21.30 -12.80 -19.99
C ILE A 61 20.41 -12.79 -18.74
N VAL A 62 20.42 -11.68 -18.01
CA VAL A 62 19.61 -11.48 -16.79
C VAL A 62 18.43 -10.54 -17.01
N THR A 63 18.36 -9.87 -18.17
CA THR A 63 17.25 -9.00 -18.54
C THR A 63 17.07 -8.89 -20.05
N ASN A 64 15.83 -8.65 -20.48
CA ASN A 64 15.45 -8.39 -21.86
C ASN A 64 15.13 -6.91 -22.12
N ALA A 65 15.21 -6.04 -21.11
CA ALA A 65 14.86 -4.62 -21.22
C ALA A 65 16.12 -3.73 -21.31
N PRO A 66 16.30 -2.97 -22.40
CA PRO A 66 17.27 -1.88 -22.45
C PRO A 66 16.92 -0.82 -21.40
N GLY A 67 17.92 -0.19 -20.78
CA GLY A 67 17.71 0.87 -19.80
C GLY A 67 16.90 2.03 -20.35
N ARG A 68 17.18 2.45 -21.59
CA ARG A 68 16.44 3.56 -22.22
C ARG A 68 14.95 3.29 -22.45
N SER A 69 14.51 2.03 -22.36
CA SER A 69 13.09 1.69 -22.55
C SER A 69 12.24 1.92 -21.29
N TYR A 70 12.88 2.13 -20.13
CA TYR A 70 12.25 2.26 -18.82
C TYR A 70 11.25 1.12 -18.51
N SER A 71 11.55 -0.08 -19.00
CA SER A 71 10.63 -1.23 -18.94
C SER A 71 10.78 -2.06 -17.67
N SER A 72 11.70 -1.72 -16.76
CA SER A 72 11.84 -2.35 -15.43
C SER A 72 11.27 -1.45 -14.33
N GLN A 73 10.52 -2.02 -13.38
CA GLN A 73 9.96 -1.29 -12.23
C GLN A 73 11.06 -0.73 -11.30
N HIS A 74 12.24 -1.35 -11.26
CA HIS A 74 13.41 -0.83 -10.53
C HIS A 74 13.89 0.52 -11.05
N GLN A 75 13.70 0.79 -12.35
CA GLN A 75 14.08 2.09 -12.94
C GLN A 75 13.15 3.24 -12.54
N TRP A 76 12.06 2.93 -11.84
CA TRP A 76 11.11 3.90 -11.35
C TRP A 76 11.17 4.06 -9.83
N GLY A 77 12.03 3.29 -9.14
CA GLY A 77 12.13 3.31 -7.68
C GLY A 77 10.87 2.79 -6.98
N ILE A 78 10.01 2.06 -7.67
CA ILE A 78 8.76 1.52 -7.13
C ILE A 78 8.84 0.02 -6.83
N ALA A 79 10.02 -0.59 -6.94
CA ALA A 79 10.22 -2.00 -6.66
C ALA A 79 11.55 -2.24 -5.95
N PHE A 80 11.60 -3.35 -5.22
CA PHE A 80 12.82 -3.91 -4.67
C PHE A 80 12.76 -5.43 -4.70
N ASP A 81 13.93 -6.05 -4.77
CA ASP A 81 14.10 -7.47 -4.63
C ASP A 81 14.59 -7.80 -3.23
N PHE A 82 14.17 -8.95 -2.71
CA PHE A 82 14.61 -9.47 -1.42
C PHE A 82 15.19 -10.87 -1.54
N PHE A 83 15.93 -11.29 -0.52
CA PHE A 83 16.53 -12.61 -0.45
C PHE A 83 16.59 -13.10 0.98
N LYS A 84 16.83 -14.41 1.16
CA LYS A 84 17.08 -14.98 2.48
C LYS A 84 18.53 -14.72 2.87
N ASN A 85 18.77 -13.95 3.92
CA ASN A 85 20.13 -13.57 4.35
C ASN A 85 20.86 -14.70 5.09
N VAL A 86 20.99 -15.84 4.42
CA VAL A 86 21.72 -17.03 4.87
C VAL A 86 22.71 -17.39 3.76
N SER A 87 24.00 -17.49 4.13
CA SER A 87 25.07 -17.78 3.17
C SER A 87 24.80 -19.11 2.45
N GLY A 88 24.91 -19.11 1.12
CA GLY A 88 24.62 -20.28 0.27
C GLY A 88 23.13 -20.54 0.00
N HIS A 89 22.21 -19.89 0.73
CA HIS A 89 20.78 -20.18 0.72
C HIS A 89 19.92 -18.94 0.39
N ALA A 90 20.44 -18.07 -0.47
CA ALA A 90 19.80 -16.77 -0.73
C ALA A 90 18.50 -16.88 -1.52
N TYR A 91 18.40 -17.88 -2.41
CA TYR A 91 17.35 -18.00 -3.43
C TYR A 91 16.79 -19.43 -3.58
N ASP A 92 17.02 -20.32 -2.62
CA ASP A 92 16.65 -21.74 -2.69
C ASP A 92 15.52 -22.16 -1.74
N ASP A 93 14.85 -21.18 -1.10
CA ASP A 93 13.79 -21.41 -0.11
C ASP A 93 12.46 -20.79 -0.55
N ASP A 94 11.66 -21.58 -1.29
CA ASP A 94 10.33 -21.17 -1.77
C ASP A 94 9.35 -20.85 -0.63
N GLY A 95 9.50 -21.50 0.52
CA GLY A 95 8.68 -21.24 1.71
C GLY A 95 8.96 -19.85 2.28
N PHE A 96 10.24 -19.47 2.35
CA PHE A 96 10.66 -18.13 2.72
C PHE A 96 10.08 -17.07 1.77
N PHE A 97 10.22 -17.23 0.45
CA PHE A 97 9.69 -16.25 -0.51
C PHE A 97 8.17 -16.12 -0.43
N SER A 98 7.45 -17.24 -0.31
CA SER A 98 5.99 -17.24 -0.17
C SER A 98 5.54 -16.50 1.08
N ARG A 99 6.26 -16.70 2.20
CA ARG A 99 5.90 -16.04 3.45
C ARG A 99 6.20 -14.55 3.43
N VAL A 100 7.38 -14.15 2.95
CA VAL A 100 7.75 -12.73 2.83
C VAL A 100 6.85 -12.02 1.82
N GLY A 101 6.49 -12.67 0.71
CA GLY A 101 5.52 -12.17 -0.26
C GLY A 101 4.15 -11.88 0.36
N ALA A 102 3.64 -12.81 1.18
CA ALA A 102 2.37 -12.60 1.91
C ALA A 102 2.45 -11.43 2.91
N LEU A 103 3.57 -11.27 3.63
CA LEU A 103 3.79 -10.12 4.50
C LEU A 103 3.88 -8.82 3.69
N GLY A 104 4.59 -8.80 2.56
CA GLY A 104 4.63 -7.65 1.66
C GLY A 104 3.23 -7.24 1.18
N LYS A 105 2.39 -8.21 0.83
CA LYS A 105 0.99 -7.98 0.45
C LYS A 105 0.14 -7.42 1.59
N SER A 106 0.36 -7.86 2.84
CA SER A 106 -0.30 -7.26 4.01
C SER A 106 0.05 -5.79 4.24
N LEU A 107 1.17 -5.32 3.66
CA LEU A 107 1.61 -3.92 3.67
C LEU A 107 1.17 -3.14 2.41
N GLY A 108 0.31 -3.75 1.57
CA GLY A 108 -0.20 -3.13 0.34
C GLY A 108 0.75 -3.20 -0.85
N LEU A 109 1.78 -4.06 -0.83
CA LEU A 109 2.68 -4.28 -1.97
C LEU A 109 2.12 -5.33 -2.93
N GLY A 110 2.42 -5.19 -4.22
CA GLY A 110 2.32 -6.28 -5.18
C GLY A 110 3.53 -7.22 -5.05
N TRP A 111 3.33 -8.50 -5.38
CA TRP A 111 4.38 -9.53 -5.32
C TRP A 111 4.57 -10.23 -6.66
N GLY A 112 5.80 -10.27 -7.16
CA GLY A 112 6.14 -10.88 -8.45
C GLY A 112 5.98 -12.40 -8.46
N GLY A 113 5.96 -13.05 -7.29
CA GLY A 113 5.64 -14.47 -7.17
C GLY A 113 4.20 -14.83 -7.60
N ASP A 114 3.29 -13.85 -7.65
CA ASP A 114 1.91 -14.04 -8.12
C ASP A 114 1.78 -13.92 -9.66
N TRP A 115 2.84 -13.57 -10.39
CA TRP A 115 2.79 -13.44 -11.86
C TRP A 115 2.66 -14.80 -12.52
N LYS A 116 1.76 -14.92 -13.52
CA LYS A 116 1.40 -16.20 -14.13
C LYS A 116 2.46 -16.77 -15.09
N ASP A 117 3.02 -15.91 -15.93
CA ASP A 117 3.89 -16.36 -17.03
C ASP A 117 5.36 -16.44 -16.61
N PHE A 118 5.79 -15.55 -15.71
CA PHE A 118 7.17 -15.46 -15.23
C PHE A 118 7.18 -15.07 -13.75
N PRO A 119 6.97 -16.02 -12.82
CA PRO A 119 7.01 -15.73 -11.40
C PRO A 119 8.38 -15.20 -10.97
N ASP A 120 8.41 -13.97 -10.43
CA ASP A 120 9.62 -13.34 -9.89
C ASP A 120 9.49 -13.26 -8.36
N ARG A 121 9.83 -14.36 -7.70
CA ARG A 121 9.59 -14.56 -6.25
C ARG A 121 10.34 -13.56 -5.36
N PRO A 122 11.56 -13.11 -5.69
CA PRO A 122 12.24 -12.01 -4.99
C PRO A 122 11.55 -10.65 -5.08
N HIS A 123 10.62 -10.43 -5.99
CA HIS A 123 10.20 -9.08 -6.39
C HIS A 123 8.99 -8.55 -5.64
N LEU A 124 9.10 -7.38 -5.00
CA LEU A 124 8.00 -6.64 -4.39
C LEU A 124 7.93 -5.21 -4.96
N TYR A 125 6.70 -4.71 -5.19
CA TYR A 125 6.50 -3.41 -5.84
C TYR A 125 5.28 -2.65 -5.33
N LEU A 126 5.25 -1.34 -5.56
CA LEU A 126 4.05 -0.52 -5.36
C LEU A 126 3.06 -0.77 -6.51
N PRO A 127 1.85 -1.28 -6.25
CA PRO A 127 0.92 -1.69 -7.29
C PRO A 127 0.18 -0.53 -7.97
N ASP A 128 0.32 0.70 -7.47
CA ASP A 128 -0.39 1.91 -7.89
C ASP A 128 -0.26 2.21 -9.39
N TRP A 129 0.81 1.73 -10.03
CA TRP A 129 1.07 1.90 -11.47
C TRP A 129 1.01 0.59 -12.27
N GLY A 130 0.42 -0.45 -11.69
CA GLY A 130 0.30 -1.78 -12.28
C GLY A 130 1.56 -2.63 -12.12
N SER A 131 1.46 -3.90 -12.55
CA SER A 131 2.58 -4.86 -12.57
C SER A 131 3.62 -4.60 -13.67
N THR A 132 3.42 -3.57 -14.49
CA THR A 132 4.37 -3.17 -15.53
C THR A 132 4.56 -1.65 -15.50
N PRO A 133 5.70 -1.11 -15.96
CA PRO A 133 5.92 0.34 -15.98
C PRO A 133 5.15 1.12 -17.05
N ALA A 134 4.17 0.51 -17.75
CA ALA A 134 3.48 1.14 -18.87
C ALA A 134 2.84 2.49 -18.49
N LEU A 135 2.15 2.54 -17.35
CA LEU A 135 1.51 3.76 -16.85
C LEU A 135 2.54 4.82 -16.45
N LEU A 136 3.65 4.41 -15.82
CA LEU A 136 4.73 5.32 -15.44
C LEU A 136 5.40 5.95 -16.67
N LYS A 137 5.69 5.14 -17.69
CA LYS A 137 6.21 5.61 -18.98
C LYS A 137 5.27 6.58 -19.65
N GLN A 138 3.98 6.24 -19.73
CA GLN A 138 2.98 7.09 -20.36
C GLN A 138 2.85 8.44 -19.64
N ARG A 139 2.87 8.43 -18.31
CA ARG A 139 2.57 9.61 -17.49
C ARG A 139 3.77 10.51 -17.25
N TYR A 140 4.93 9.94 -17.00
CA TYR A 140 6.13 10.69 -16.58
C TYR A 140 7.24 10.65 -17.62
N GLY A 141 7.30 9.61 -18.46
CA GLY A 141 8.34 9.43 -19.48
C GLY A 141 9.71 9.03 -18.91
N THR A 142 10.17 9.69 -17.84
CA THR A 142 11.45 9.41 -17.17
C THR A 142 11.31 9.31 -15.67
N PHE A 143 12.28 8.65 -15.03
CA PHE A 143 12.37 8.54 -13.58
C PHE A 143 12.45 9.89 -12.90
N GLU A 144 13.20 10.85 -13.44
CA GLU A 144 13.42 12.17 -12.84
C GLU A 144 12.12 12.96 -12.75
N ARG A 145 11.27 12.86 -13.79
CA ARG A 145 9.94 13.49 -13.80
C ARG A 145 8.98 12.82 -12.80
N PHE A 146 9.11 11.51 -12.62
CA PHE A 146 8.37 10.79 -11.58
C PHE A 146 8.87 11.13 -10.17
N ARG A 147 10.19 11.13 -9.95
CA ARG A 147 10.82 11.46 -8.68
C ARG A 147 10.55 12.88 -8.23
N ALA A 148 10.49 13.84 -9.17
CA ALA A 148 10.08 15.20 -8.88
C ALA A 148 8.66 15.27 -8.30
N SER A 149 7.78 14.34 -8.65
CA SER A 149 6.43 14.27 -8.08
C SER A 149 6.37 13.67 -6.67
N TRP A 150 7.50 13.25 -6.07
CA TRP A 150 7.52 12.70 -4.70
C TRP A 150 7.60 13.78 -3.60
N ASN A 151 8.16 14.96 -3.92
CA ASN A 151 8.47 16.02 -2.94
C ASN A 151 7.50 17.22 -2.99
N ALA A 152 6.66 17.30 -4.02
CA ALA A 152 5.50 18.19 -4.01
C ALA A 152 4.46 17.53 -3.11
N GLY A 153 4.51 17.84 -1.80
CA GLY A 153 3.51 17.36 -0.84
C GLY A 153 2.13 17.40 -1.49
N GLU A 154 1.42 16.28 -1.43
CA GLU A 154 0.22 15.99 -2.23
C GLU A 154 -0.60 17.25 -2.58
N GLY A 155 -0.54 17.70 -3.85
CA GLY A 155 -1.33 18.84 -4.34
C GLY A 155 -0.76 19.55 -5.57
N ASP A 156 -1.52 19.47 -6.69
CA ASP A 156 -1.59 20.40 -7.85
C ASP A 156 -0.46 20.42 -8.92
N GLU A 157 -0.63 20.25 -10.26
CA GLU A 157 -1.75 20.20 -11.27
C GLU A 157 -1.25 19.57 -12.63
N LYS A 158 -1.84 18.52 -13.26
CA LYS A 158 -2.87 18.33 -14.36
C LYS A 158 -2.52 18.78 -15.82
N PRO A 159 -2.99 18.12 -16.93
CA PRO A 159 -4.15 17.22 -17.11
C PRO A 159 -3.93 15.85 -17.83
N GLY A 160 -4.75 14.86 -17.42
CA GLY A 160 -4.91 13.51 -17.99
C GLY A 160 -5.85 12.61 -17.15
N ALA A 161 -7.02 13.17 -16.77
CA ALA A 161 -8.26 12.59 -16.20
C ALA A 161 -8.24 11.39 -15.21
N PHE A 162 -7.94 11.66 -13.93
CA PHE A 162 -8.93 11.46 -12.85
C PHE A 162 -8.93 12.72 -11.97
N SER A 163 -10.10 13.31 -11.73
CA SER A 163 -10.26 14.55 -10.94
C SER A 163 -10.43 14.32 -9.42
N GLY A 164 -10.32 13.07 -8.95
CA GLY A 164 -10.60 12.66 -7.57
C GLY A 164 -9.44 12.85 -6.60
N SER A 165 -9.76 12.90 -5.29
CA SER A 165 -8.82 13.13 -4.19
C SER A 165 -7.79 12.00 -4.04
N PRO A 166 -6.51 12.31 -3.77
CA PRO A 166 -5.50 11.34 -3.37
C PRO A 166 -5.84 10.58 -2.09
N LEU A 167 -6.36 11.24 -1.05
CA LEU A 167 -6.74 10.58 0.20
C LEU A 167 -7.87 9.59 -0.03
N ILE A 168 -8.85 9.95 -0.87
CA ILE A 168 -9.94 9.03 -1.23
C ILE A 168 -9.38 7.82 -2.00
N ARG A 169 -8.38 8.03 -2.86
CA ARG A 169 -7.71 6.94 -3.59
C ARG A 169 -7.02 5.97 -2.62
N ASP A 170 -6.33 6.49 -1.63
CA ASP A 170 -5.70 5.67 -0.59
C ASP A 170 -6.73 4.90 0.22
N GLY A 171 -7.85 5.54 0.58
CA GLY A 171 -8.98 4.85 1.19
C GLY A 171 -9.56 3.74 0.31
N GLN A 172 -9.68 3.94 -1.01
CA GLN A 172 -10.11 2.91 -1.96
C GLN A 172 -9.12 1.74 -2.03
N ILE A 173 -7.81 2.01 -2.00
CA ILE A 173 -6.77 0.97 -1.96
C ILE A 173 -6.90 0.15 -0.67
N HIS A 174 -7.07 0.80 0.48
CA HIS A 174 -7.26 0.09 1.74
C HIS A 174 -8.53 -0.75 1.75
N LEU A 175 -9.63 -0.25 1.19
CA LEU A 175 -10.87 -1.04 1.03
C LEU A 175 -10.68 -2.26 0.13
N ASN A 176 -9.92 -2.12 -0.97
CA ASN A 176 -9.60 -3.26 -1.83
C ASN A 176 -8.81 -4.34 -1.08
N ASN A 177 -7.86 -3.95 -0.25
CA ASN A 177 -7.06 -4.91 0.52
C ASN A 177 -7.82 -5.51 1.71
N TYR A 178 -8.65 -4.71 2.39
CA TYR A 178 -9.29 -5.10 3.65
C TYR A 178 -10.56 -5.93 3.46
N VAL A 179 -11.38 -5.60 2.46
CA VAL A 179 -12.67 -6.27 2.20
C VAL A 179 -12.83 -6.77 0.78
N ASN A 180 -11.73 -6.88 0.02
CA ASN A 180 -11.73 -7.31 -1.38
C ASN A 180 -12.77 -6.54 -2.22
N ALA A 181 -12.77 -5.21 -2.09
CA ALA A 181 -13.84 -4.37 -2.60
C ALA A 181 -13.91 -4.31 -4.14
N GLY A 182 -12.80 -4.53 -4.85
CA GLY A 182 -12.74 -4.50 -6.31
C GLY A 182 -13.01 -3.12 -6.92
N LEU A 183 -12.71 -2.05 -6.19
CA LEU A 183 -12.92 -0.66 -6.60
C LEU A 183 -11.85 -0.20 -7.59
N GLU A 184 -12.27 0.66 -8.51
CA GLU A 184 -11.35 1.58 -9.17
C GLU A 184 -10.81 2.58 -8.13
N THR A 185 -9.51 2.82 -8.15
CA THR A 185 -8.82 3.75 -7.25
C THR A 185 -8.71 5.12 -7.92
N ASP A 186 -9.86 5.70 -8.23
CA ASP A 186 -10.00 6.94 -9.02
C ASP A 186 -9.95 8.21 -8.16
N GLY A 187 -10.10 8.08 -6.83
CA GLY A 187 -10.19 9.19 -5.89
C GLY A 187 -11.60 9.78 -5.75
N PHE A 188 -12.63 9.09 -6.23
CA PHE A 188 -14.02 9.51 -6.07
C PHE A 188 -14.77 8.61 -5.10
N ARG A 189 -15.42 9.23 -4.10
CA ARG A 189 -16.29 8.52 -3.16
C ARG A 189 -17.69 8.28 -3.74
N GLY A 190 -17.74 7.53 -4.83
CA GLY A 190 -18.98 7.07 -5.46
C GLY A 190 -19.72 6.00 -4.65
N SER A 191 -20.85 5.53 -5.17
CA SER A 191 -21.71 4.53 -4.51
C SER A 191 -20.98 3.22 -4.19
N ALA A 192 -20.09 2.75 -5.07
CA ALA A 192 -19.27 1.57 -4.84
C ALA A 192 -18.31 1.76 -3.65
N THR A 193 -17.60 2.90 -3.61
CA THR A 193 -16.70 3.27 -2.50
C THR A 193 -17.45 3.37 -1.17
N LYS A 194 -18.65 3.98 -1.16
CA LYS A 194 -19.51 4.06 0.04
C LYS A 194 -19.94 2.67 0.52
N LYS A 195 -20.41 1.82 -0.39
CA LYS A 195 -20.79 0.43 -0.10
C LYS A 195 -19.63 -0.37 0.48
N ALA A 196 -18.42 -0.18 -0.05
CA ALA A 196 -17.22 -0.81 0.47
C ALA A 196 -16.82 -0.28 1.86
N GLY A 197 -17.02 1.01 2.14
CA GLY A 197 -16.91 1.56 3.49
C GLY A 197 -17.82 0.86 4.49
N VAL A 198 -19.06 0.55 4.11
CA VAL A 198 -19.98 -0.24 4.95
C VAL A 198 -19.48 -1.66 5.17
N LYS A 199 -18.96 -2.31 4.12
CA LYS A 199 -18.32 -3.64 4.26
C LYS A 199 -17.19 -3.62 5.28
N ALA A 200 -16.37 -2.57 5.28
CA ALA A 200 -15.26 -2.45 6.24
C ALA A 200 -15.76 -2.40 7.69
N VAL A 201 -16.86 -1.66 7.96
CA VAL A 201 -17.49 -1.66 9.28
C VAL A 201 -18.03 -3.04 9.64
N GLN A 202 -18.77 -3.70 8.75
CA GLN A 202 -19.28 -5.05 8.99
C GLN A 202 -18.15 -6.06 9.28
N GLN A 203 -17.06 -5.99 8.51
CA GLN A 203 -15.87 -6.82 8.69
C GLN A 203 -15.23 -6.58 10.06
N ALA A 204 -15.01 -5.32 10.45
CA ALA A 204 -14.43 -4.99 11.76
C ALA A 204 -15.30 -5.47 12.91
N MET A 205 -16.63 -5.26 12.83
CA MET A 205 -17.55 -5.72 13.87
C MET A 205 -17.53 -7.25 14.03
N ASN A 206 -17.32 -7.98 12.94
CA ASN A 206 -17.14 -9.44 12.99
C ASN A 206 -15.82 -9.84 13.64
N MET A 207 -14.72 -9.15 13.32
CA MET A 207 -13.39 -9.47 13.81
C MET A 207 -13.20 -9.12 15.29
N ASP A 208 -13.64 -7.93 15.69
CA ASP A 208 -13.43 -7.43 17.06
C ASP A 208 -14.47 -8.01 18.04
N TYR A 209 -15.71 -8.23 17.58
CA TYR A 209 -16.84 -8.52 18.48
C TYR A 209 -17.66 -9.77 18.11
N GLY A 210 -17.27 -10.51 17.06
CA GLY A 210 -17.97 -11.74 16.68
C GLY A 210 -19.43 -11.52 16.23
N ALA A 211 -19.75 -10.34 15.67
CA ALA A 211 -21.13 -9.92 15.38
C ALA A 211 -21.91 -10.81 14.37
N GLY A 212 -21.22 -11.67 13.61
CA GLY A 212 -21.84 -12.61 12.67
C GLY A 212 -22.63 -11.94 11.54
N LEU A 213 -22.21 -10.75 11.13
CA LEU A 213 -22.80 -9.96 10.05
C LEU A 213 -22.40 -10.53 8.68
N ALA A 214 -23.30 -10.44 7.70
CA ALA A 214 -22.92 -10.56 6.30
C ALA A 214 -22.09 -9.32 5.90
N VAL A 215 -20.96 -9.52 5.22
CA VAL A 215 -20.08 -8.44 4.74
C VAL A 215 -20.50 -8.05 3.32
N ASP A 216 -21.71 -7.52 3.19
CA ASP A 216 -22.39 -7.28 1.93
C ASP A 216 -22.43 -5.80 1.51
N GLY A 217 -22.10 -4.89 2.42
CA GLY A 217 -22.16 -3.45 2.22
C GLY A 217 -23.56 -2.86 2.36
N ILE A 218 -24.52 -3.62 2.92
CA ILE A 218 -25.90 -3.18 3.14
C ILE A 218 -26.07 -2.82 4.62
N TRP A 219 -26.38 -1.56 4.88
CA TRP A 219 -26.67 -1.10 6.25
C TRP A 219 -28.12 -1.40 6.64
N GLY A 220 -28.33 -2.54 7.29
CA GLY A 220 -29.62 -2.94 7.84
C GLY A 220 -29.64 -2.95 9.36
N SER A 221 -30.77 -3.37 9.94
CA SER A 221 -30.97 -3.44 11.41
C SER A 221 -29.92 -4.28 12.14
N ARG A 222 -29.32 -5.28 11.48
CA ARG A 222 -28.23 -6.08 12.05
C ARG A 222 -26.94 -5.28 12.19
N SER A 223 -26.50 -4.59 11.14
CA SER A 223 -25.33 -3.70 11.17
C SER A 223 -25.54 -2.56 12.18
N GLU A 224 -26.76 -2.00 12.16
CA GLU A 224 -27.21 -0.94 13.07
C GLU A 224 -27.09 -1.36 14.54
N ASN A 225 -27.66 -2.51 14.90
CA ASN A 225 -27.62 -3.03 16.26
C ASN A 225 -26.22 -3.47 16.67
N ALA A 226 -25.42 -4.02 15.75
CA ALA A 226 -24.06 -4.41 16.03
C ALA A 226 -23.20 -3.20 16.39
N LEU A 227 -23.26 -2.10 15.64
CA LEU A 227 -22.46 -0.91 15.94
C LEU A 227 -22.92 -0.19 17.22
N LYS A 228 -24.19 -0.35 17.61
CA LYS A 228 -24.77 0.35 18.75
C LYS A 228 -24.03 0.02 20.05
N GLY A 229 -23.52 1.04 20.73
CA GLY A 229 -22.77 0.88 21.97
C GLY A 229 -21.27 0.65 21.79
N HIS A 230 -20.78 0.59 20.55
CA HIS A 230 -19.35 0.52 20.25
C HIS A 230 -18.79 1.89 19.84
N TYR A 231 -17.53 2.09 20.17
CA TYR A 231 -16.76 3.28 19.87
C TYR A 231 -15.28 2.90 19.74
N VAL A 232 -14.49 3.83 19.21
CA VAL A 232 -13.03 3.79 19.37
C VAL A 232 -12.46 5.12 19.83
N GLU A 233 -11.43 5.08 20.66
CA GLU A 233 -10.76 6.26 21.23
C GLU A 233 -9.24 6.12 21.32
N HIS A 234 -8.57 7.22 21.69
CA HIS A 234 -7.11 7.31 21.77
C HIS A 234 -6.51 6.22 22.66
N GLY A 235 -5.45 5.59 22.15
CA GLY A 235 -4.73 4.50 22.81
C GLY A 235 -5.21 3.09 22.46
N GLU A 236 -6.35 2.95 21.77
CA GLU A 236 -6.86 1.64 21.36
C GLU A 236 -6.16 1.07 20.13
N ASN A 237 -6.19 -0.26 19.99
CA ASN A 237 -5.66 -0.99 18.84
C ASN A 237 -6.55 -2.18 18.48
N GLN A 238 -7.32 -2.04 17.40
CA GLN A 238 -8.30 -3.04 16.93
C GLN A 238 -8.76 -2.74 15.48
N GLU A 239 -9.56 -3.64 14.88
CA GLU A 239 -9.96 -3.51 13.48
C GLU A 239 -10.96 -2.36 13.23
N LEU A 240 -11.77 -2.02 14.24
CA LEU A 240 -12.65 -0.85 14.17
C LEU A 240 -11.85 0.45 14.10
N VAL A 241 -10.68 0.53 14.76
CA VAL A 241 -9.75 1.67 14.64
C VAL A 241 -9.25 1.79 13.20
N ARG A 242 -8.76 0.68 12.62
CA ARG A 242 -8.32 0.63 11.21
C ARG A 242 -9.43 1.08 10.27
N THR A 243 -10.64 0.61 10.51
CA THR A 243 -11.82 0.97 9.72
C THR A 243 -12.12 2.47 9.79
N VAL A 244 -12.06 3.08 10.98
CA VAL A 244 -12.26 4.53 11.12
C VAL A 244 -11.15 5.32 10.39
N GLN A 245 -9.89 4.89 10.44
CA GLN A 245 -8.79 5.51 9.67
C GLN A 245 -9.09 5.46 8.16
N ILE A 246 -9.55 4.32 7.64
CA ILE A 246 -9.94 4.18 6.22
C ILE A 246 -11.11 5.11 5.89
N LEU A 247 -12.14 5.16 6.74
CA LEU A 247 -13.30 6.01 6.48
C LEU A 247 -12.96 7.52 6.52
N LEU A 248 -11.99 7.93 7.36
CA LEU A 248 -11.49 9.30 7.38
C LEU A 248 -10.81 9.67 6.05
N LEU A 249 -9.98 8.78 5.50
CA LEU A 249 -9.37 8.97 4.17
C LEU A 249 -10.44 9.15 3.08
N LEU A 250 -11.50 8.33 3.14
CA LEU A 250 -12.65 8.46 2.23
C LEU A 250 -13.44 9.77 2.43
N ARG A 251 -13.34 10.40 3.60
CA ARG A 251 -13.84 11.74 3.89
C ARG A 251 -12.80 12.83 3.66
N ASP A 252 -11.76 12.54 2.87
CA ASP A 252 -10.70 13.47 2.51
C ASP A 252 -9.99 14.06 3.75
N THR A 253 -9.85 13.24 4.78
CA THR A 253 -9.22 13.61 6.06
C THR A 253 -8.12 12.61 6.39
N ASP A 254 -6.88 13.07 6.47
CA ASP A 254 -5.72 12.24 6.78
C ASP A 254 -5.67 11.86 8.28
N PRO A 255 -5.74 10.56 8.64
CA PRO A 255 -5.60 10.08 10.01
C PRO A 255 -4.14 9.94 10.48
N GLY A 256 -3.15 10.26 9.66
CA GLY A 256 -1.73 10.04 9.93
C GLY A 256 -1.27 8.60 9.63
N GLY A 257 -2.01 7.89 8.77
CA GLY A 257 -1.77 6.51 8.39
C GLY A 257 -2.89 5.54 8.79
N VAL A 258 -2.83 4.33 8.22
CA VAL A 258 -3.80 3.24 8.48
C VAL A 258 -3.04 2.04 9.05
N ASP A 259 -2.95 1.96 10.37
CA ASP A 259 -2.20 0.94 11.10
C ASP A 259 -3.05 0.18 12.13
N GLY A 260 -4.29 0.61 12.36
CA GLY A 260 -5.19 0.03 13.37
C GLY A 260 -4.91 0.51 14.79
N SER A 261 -4.03 1.50 14.99
CA SER A 261 -3.72 2.11 16.29
C SER A 261 -4.25 3.54 16.37
N PHE A 262 -4.99 3.86 17.43
CA PHE A 262 -5.59 5.17 17.61
C PHE A 262 -4.58 6.12 18.28
N GLY A 263 -3.65 6.65 17.48
CA GLY A 263 -2.66 7.63 17.93
C GLY A 263 -3.09 9.10 17.80
N ASP A 264 -2.13 10.01 18.02
CA ASP A 264 -2.37 11.46 18.02
C ASP A 264 -2.85 12.01 16.66
N GLY A 265 -2.32 11.46 15.56
CA GLY A 265 -2.77 11.81 14.20
C GLY A 265 -4.25 11.50 13.99
N MET A 266 -4.68 10.32 14.44
CA MET A 266 -6.07 9.90 14.35
C MET A 266 -6.98 10.72 15.26
N LEU A 267 -6.52 11.07 16.47
CA LEU A 267 -7.26 11.96 17.37
C LEU A 267 -7.52 13.34 16.75
N ALA A 268 -6.49 13.92 16.14
CA ALA A 268 -6.64 15.18 15.42
C ALA A 268 -7.62 15.06 14.25
N ALA A 269 -7.53 13.96 13.49
CA ALA A 269 -8.40 13.70 12.34
C ALA A 269 -9.88 13.49 12.73
N VAL A 270 -10.15 12.73 13.79
CA VAL A 270 -11.52 12.53 14.31
C VAL A 270 -12.12 13.86 14.75
N LYS A 271 -11.37 14.66 15.54
CA LYS A 271 -11.85 15.99 15.96
C LYS A 271 -12.12 16.92 14.79
N LYS A 272 -11.23 16.94 13.80
CA LYS A 272 -11.41 17.70 12.55
C LYS A 272 -12.68 17.27 11.83
N TYR A 273 -12.87 15.96 11.65
CA TYR A 273 -14.05 15.42 10.99
C TYR A 273 -15.35 15.75 11.75
N GLN A 274 -15.37 15.56 13.06
CA GLN A 274 -16.53 15.89 13.90
C GLN A 274 -16.93 17.36 13.77
N SER A 275 -15.95 18.27 13.76
CA SER A 275 -16.18 19.70 13.58
C SER A 275 -16.84 20.01 12.24
N VAL A 276 -16.38 19.39 11.14
CA VAL A 276 -16.96 19.65 9.80
C VAL A 276 -18.30 18.95 9.59
N ALA A 277 -18.54 17.84 10.30
CA ALA A 277 -19.78 17.08 10.21
C ALA A 277 -20.87 17.59 11.17
N GLY A 278 -20.60 18.61 11.98
CA GLY A 278 -21.55 19.15 12.97
C GLY A 278 -21.84 18.18 14.12
N LEU A 279 -20.88 17.31 14.45
CA LEU A 279 -20.96 16.36 15.54
C LEU A 279 -20.32 16.93 16.82
N MET A 280 -20.58 16.30 17.96
CA MET A 280 -19.84 16.58 19.19
C MET A 280 -18.34 16.33 18.95
N VAL A 281 -17.50 17.32 19.26
CA VAL A 281 -16.04 17.26 19.04
C VAL A 281 -15.34 16.75 20.29
N ASP A 282 -15.55 15.47 20.60
CA ASP A 282 -14.95 14.79 21.75
C ASP A 282 -13.66 14.02 21.38
N GLY A 283 -13.38 13.82 20.09
CA GLY A 283 -12.26 13.00 19.63
C GLY A 283 -12.49 11.49 19.74
N VAL A 284 -13.70 11.06 20.11
CA VAL A 284 -14.12 9.66 20.18
C VAL A 284 -14.88 9.33 18.91
N ALA A 285 -14.43 8.31 18.18
CA ALA A 285 -15.20 7.80 17.05
C ALA A 285 -16.28 6.84 17.57
N GLY A 286 -17.32 7.41 18.18
CA GLY A 286 -18.50 6.67 18.63
C GLY A 286 -19.50 6.40 17.52
N TYR A 287 -20.61 5.76 17.88
CA TYR A 287 -21.71 5.38 16.98
C TYR A 287 -22.11 6.47 15.97
N ASN A 288 -22.35 7.72 16.40
CA ASN A 288 -22.74 8.81 15.49
C ASN A 288 -21.61 9.19 14.53
N THR A 289 -20.36 9.22 15.01
CA THR A 289 -19.17 9.51 14.19
C THR A 289 -18.98 8.44 13.13
N ILE A 290 -19.03 7.16 13.51
CA ILE A 290 -18.82 6.02 12.58
C ILE A 290 -19.94 5.95 11.53
N ARG A 291 -21.20 6.13 11.93
CA ARG A 291 -22.32 6.20 10.98
C ARG A 291 -22.18 7.36 10.00
N SER A 292 -21.85 8.55 10.51
CA SER A 292 -21.62 9.72 9.67
C SER A 292 -20.47 9.47 8.68
N LEU A 293 -19.34 8.91 9.15
CA LEU A 293 -18.21 8.53 8.31
C LEU A 293 -18.61 7.55 7.20
N ALA A 294 -19.39 6.52 7.53
CA ALA A 294 -19.88 5.50 6.59
C ALA A 294 -21.02 5.97 5.66
N GLU A 295 -21.72 7.06 6.02
CA GLU A 295 -22.89 7.61 5.31
C GLU A 295 -24.13 6.69 5.35
N VAL A 296 -24.51 6.28 6.56
CA VAL A 296 -25.59 5.31 6.83
C VAL A 296 -26.53 5.74 7.95
#